data_AF-A0A0M0GC13-F1
#
_entry.id   AF-A0A0M0GC13-F1
#
_cell.length_a   1.000
_cell.length_b   1.000
_cell.length_c   1.000
_cell.angle_alpha   90.00
_cell.angle_beta   90.00
_cell.angle_gamma   90.00
#
_symmetry.space_group_name_H-M   'P 1'
#
loop_
_entity.id
_entity.type
_entity.pdbx_description
1 polymer ?
#
loop_
_entity_poly.entity_id
_entity_poly.type
_entity_poly.pdbx_seq_one_letter_code
_entity_poly.pdbx_strand_id
1 'polypeptide(L)' 'MYAVIIRTKRGYELQYKDDLASENVTGKEYSSNDEILKRSLTADWQESNEENVLWVAKLIDN' A
#
# COMPACT_ATOMS: atom_id res chain seq x y z
N MET A 1 -11.17 -4.68 -1.06
CA MET A 1 -10.10 -3.83 -1.61
C MET A 1 -8.92 -3.81 -0.64
N TYR A 2 -7.72 -3.58 -1.14
CA TYR A 2 -6.46 -3.57 -0.39
C TYR A 2 -5.66 -2.33 -0.76
N ALA A 3 -4.90 -1.85 0.21
CA ALA A 3 -3.86 -0.86 0.02
C ALA A 3 -2.53 -1.49 0.38
N VAL A 4 -1.53 -1.34 -0.49
CA VAL A 4 -0.19 -1.90 -0.27
C VAL A 4 0.85 -0.80 -0.43
N ILE A 5 1.80 -0.74 0.49
CA ILE A 5 2.94 0.18 0.39
C ILE A 5 4.14 -0.66 -0.05
N ILE A 6 4.69 -0.31 -1.21
CA ILE A 6 5.87 -0.96 -1.77
C ILE A 6 7.08 -0.03 -1.70
N ARG A 7 8.28 -0.61 -1.64
CA ARG A 7 9.52 0.15 -1.75
C ARG A 7 9.91 0.30 -3.22
N THR A 8 10.20 1.52 -3.64
CA THR A 8 10.69 1.81 -4.98
C THR A 8 12.10 2.40 -4.92
N LYS A 9 12.79 2.51 -6.06
CA LYS A 9 14.10 3.16 -6.14
C LYS A 9 14.10 4.64 -5.72
N ARG A 10 12.93 5.29 -5.67
CA ARG A 10 12.77 6.73 -5.40
C ARG A 10 12.08 7.04 -4.07
N GLY A 11 11.70 6.03 -3.29
CA GLY A 11 10.94 6.20 -2.05
C GLY A 11 9.93 5.09 -1.88
N TYR A 12 8.70 5.44 -1.53
CA TYR A 12 7.60 4.53 -1.26
C TYR A 12 6.41 4.85 -2.16
N GLU A 13 5.72 3.80 -2.59
CA GLU A 13 4.53 3.90 -3.42
C GLU A 13 3.39 3.16 -2.72
N LEU A 14 2.29 3.87 -2.50
CA LEU A 14 1.03 3.32 -2.04
C LEU A 14 0.23 2.92 -3.28
N GLN A 15 -0.17 1.66 -3.37
CA GLN A 15 -0.99 1.13 -4.44
C GLN A 15 -2.32 0.63 -3.88
N TYR A 16 -3.40 0.99 -4.56
CA TYR A 16 -4.72 0.46 -4.29
C TYR A 16 -5.02 -0.70 -5.24
N LYS A 17 -5.42 -1.83 -4.70
CA LYS A 17 -5.71 -3.06 -5.45
C LYS A 17 -7.04 -3.64 -5.01
N ASP A 18 -7.80 -4.23 -5.91
CA ASP A 18 -9.02 -4.97 -5.52
C ASP A 18 -8.70 -6.21 -4.69
N ASP A 19 -7.63 -6.92 -5.10
CA ASP A 19 -7.10 -8.12 -4.48
C ASP A 19 -5.57 -8.04 -4.40
N LEU A 20 -4.96 -8.64 -3.37
CA LEU A 20 -3.50 -8.62 -3.21
C LEU A 20 -2.77 -9.29 -4.38
N ALA A 21 -3.34 -10.38 -4.92
CA ALA A 21 -2.79 -11.12 -6.05
C ALA A 21 -3.05 -10.42 -7.39
N SER A 22 -3.91 -9.39 -7.41
CA SER A 22 -4.20 -8.64 -8.64
C SER A 22 -3.01 -7.73 -9.00
N GLU A 23 -2.60 -7.79 -10.27
CA GLU A 23 -1.65 -6.82 -10.82
C GLU A 23 -2.31 -5.47 -11.15
N ASN A 24 -3.65 -5.42 -11.19
CA ASN A 24 -4.38 -4.20 -11.47
C ASN A 24 -4.37 -3.27 -10.25
N VAL A 25 -3.72 -2.12 -10.44
CA VAL A 25 -3.67 -1.03 -9.47
C VAL A 25 -4.71 0.02 -9.88
N THR A 26 -5.72 0.21 -9.03
CA THR A 26 -6.82 1.17 -9.28
C THR A 26 -6.44 2.61 -8.97
N GLY A 27 -5.42 2.81 -8.13
CA GLY A 27 -4.87 4.11 -7.81
C GLY A 27 -3.47 3.98 -7.21
N LYS A 28 -2.67 5.04 -7.30
CA LYS A 28 -1.35 5.07 -6.69
C LYS A 28 -0.94 6.45 -6.19
N GLU A 29 -0.20 6.46 -5.10
CA GLU A 29 0.37 7.67 -4.48
C GLU A 29 1.84 7.45 -4.16
N TYR A 30 2.64 8.53 -4.22
CA TYR A 30 4.08 8.47 -3.98
C TYR A 30 4.47 9.36 -2.81
N SER A 31 5.39 8.86 -1.99
CA SER A 31 6.01 9.67 -0.94
C SER A 31 7.42 9.22 -0.65
N SER A 32 8.22 10.13 -0.09
CA SER A 32 9.58 9.84 0.36
C SER A 32 9.63 9.07 1.69
N ASN A 33 8.48 8.90 2.39
CA ASN A 33 8.36 8.19 3.66
C ASN A 33 7.07 7.36 3.71
N ASP A 34 7.15 6.08 4.10
CA ASP A 34 6.00 5.17 4.21
C ASP A 34 5.01 5.61 5.30
N GLU A 35 5.47 6.25 6.38
CA GLU A 35 4.59 6.75 7.43
C GLU A 35 3.63 7.82 6.92
N ILE A 36 4.04 8.63 5.93
CA ILE A 36 3.15 9.61 5.31
C ILE A 36 2.04 8.90 4.54
N LEU A 37 2.37 7.81 3.84
CA LEU A 37 1.39 7.01 3.11
C LEU A 37 0.41 6.32 4.07
N LYS A 38 0.92 5.78 5.18
CA LYS A 38 0.08 5.21 6.24
C LYS A 38 -0.85 6.22 6.89
N ARG A 39 -0.40 7.48 7.05
CA ARG A 39 -1.23 8.56 7.61
C ARG A 39 -2.24 9.12 6.62
N SER A 40 -1.94 9.07 5.31
CA SER A 40 -2.88 9.46 4.25
C SER A 40 -4.11 8.56 4.27
N LEU A 41 -3.91 7.28 4.57
CA LEU A 41 -4.95 6.27 4.61
C LEU A 41 -5.09 5.68 6.01
N THR A 42 -6.05 6.20 6.77
CA THR A 42 -6.41 5.71 8.12
C THR A 42 -6.92 4.27 8.03
N ALA A 43 -6.02 3.31 8.07
CA ALA A 43 -6.30 1.89 7.97
C ALA A 43 -5.41 1.09 8.92
N ASP A 44 -5.83 -0.14 9.22
CA ASP A 44 -5.03 -1.09 9.98
C ASP A 44 -3.93 -1.70 9.09
N TRP A 45 -2.75 -1.10 9.17
CA TRP A 45 -1.56 -1.54 8.44
C TRP A 45 -0.89 -2.73 9.12
N GLN A 46 -0.58 -3.75 8.33
CA GLN A 46 0.15 -4.95 8.74
C GLN A 46 1.45 -5.05 7.94
N GLU A 47 2.55 -5.45 8.59
CA GLU A 47 3.81 -5.74 7.89
C GLU A 47 3.61 -6.93 6.94
N SER A 48 4.14 -6.82 5.73
CA SER A 48 4.15 -7.92 4.77
C SER A 48 5.51 -8.60 4.76
N ASN A 49 5.51 -9.92 4.53
CA ASN A 49 6.73 -10.71 4.34
C ASN A 49 7.10 -10.87 2.85
N GLU A 50 6.41 -10.17 1.95
CA GLU A 50 6.69 -10.23 0.51
C GLU A 50 7.87 -9.34 0.12
N GLU A 51 8.67 -9.78 -0.85
CA GLU A 51 9.98 -9.20 -1.21
C GLU A 51 9.93 -7.70 -1.56
N ASN A 52 8.79 -7.19 -2.04
CA ASN A 52 8.65 -5.80 -2.46
C ASN A 52 7.52 -5.04 -1.75
N VAL A 53 6.78 -5.69 -0.85
CA VAL A 53 5.67 -5.07 -0.11
C VAL A 53 6.11 -4.89 1.33
N LEU A 54 6.08 -3.65 1.81
CA LEU A 54 6.42 -3.33 3.19
C LEU A 54 5.18 -3.46 4.07
N TRP A 55 4.07 -2.89 3.62
CA TRP A 55 2.84 -2.80 4.41
C TRP A 55 1.63 -3.14 3.57
N VAL A 56 0.66 -3.78 4.20
CA VAL A 56 -0.64 -4.12 3.62
C VAL A 56 -1.72 -3.68 4.58
N ALA A 57 -2.74 -3.01 4.05
CA ALA A 57 -3.96 -2.70 4.76
C ALA A 57 -5.16 -3.24 3.99
N LYS A 58 -6.10 -3.85 4.70
CA LYS A 58 -7.37 -4.26 4.13
C LYS A 58 -8.35 -3.10 4.22
N LEU A 59 -8.80 -2.60 3.08
CA LEU A 59 -9.83 -1.57 3.01
C LEU A 59 -11.19 -2.28 3.03
N ILE A 60 -11.89 -2.13 4.14
CA ILE A 60 -13.26 -2.59 4.28
C ILE A 60 -14.13 -1.54 3.58
N ASP A 61 -14.92 -1.96 2.59
CA ASP A 61 -16.01 -1.17 2.03
C ASP A 61 -16.90 -0.76 3.21
N ASN A 62 -16.95 0.53 3.51
CA ASN A 62 -17.88 1.10 4.49
C ASN A 62 -19.08 1.64 3.72
#